data_AF-A0A258K094-F1
#
_entry.id   AF-A0A258K094-F1
#
_cell.length_a   1.000
_cell.length_b   1.000
_cell.length_c   1.000
_cell.angle_alpha   90.00
_cell.angle_beta   90.00
_cell.angle_gamma   90.00
#
_symmetry.space_group_name_H-M   'P 1'
#
loop_
_entity.id
_entity.type
_entity.pdbx_description
1 polymer ?
#
loop_
_entity_poly.entity_id
_entity_poly.type
_entity_poly.pdbx_seq_one_letter_code
_entity_poly.pdbx_strand_id
1 'polypeptide(L)'
;MKILDFLLSIPKFFDWYFQLQPIKRMNLNYIALIAAIITLSYYNDKQHRDNYLVLSSRIDSVNNSRTQEQEKYTTKLEYYTDKFNHLLEILLQQKREQEKIKSL
;
A
#
# COMPACT_ATOMS: atom_id res chain seq x y z
N MET A 1 32.93 17.89 3.31
CA MET A 1 33.84 17.87 2.14
C MET A 1 33.13 18.53 0.98
N LYS A 2 33.70 19.56 0.35
CA LYS A 2 33.08 20.18 -0.83
C LYS A 2 33.32 19.24 -2.02
N ILE A 3 32.34 19.11 -2.93
CA ILE A 3 32.42 18.23 -4.12
C ILE A 3 33.72 18.49 -4.92
N LEU A 4 34.17 19.75 -4.92
CA LEU A 4 35.41 20.18 -5.55
C LEU A 4 36.67 19.49 -4.96
N ASP A 5 36.74 19.29 -3.65
CA ASP A 5 37.86 18.62 -2.99
C ASP A 5 37.91 17.13 -3.36
N PHE A 6 36.74 16.52 -3.57
CA PHE A 6 36.63 15.14 -4.04
C PHE A 6 37.10 15.01 -5.49
N LEU A 7 36.67 15.91 -6.38
CA LEU A 7 37.08 15.90 -7.79
C LEU A 7 38.60 16.06 -7.94
N LEU A 8 39.23 16.90 -7.12
CA LEU A 8 40.70 17.08 -7.11
C LEU A 8 41.46 15.84 -6.60
N SER A 9 40.80 14.94 -5.87
CA SER A 9 41.40 13.70 -5.38
C SER A 9 41.40 12.56 -6.41
N ILE A 10 40.57 12.66 -7.45
CA ILE A 10 40.42 11.63 -8.49
C ILE A 10 41.74 11.35 -9.21
N PRO A 11 42.50 12.35 -9.71
CA PRO A 11 43.76 12.09 -10.40
C PRO A 11 44.78 11.38 -9.50
N LYS A 12 44.89 11.81 -8.23
CA LYS A 12 45.81 11.21 -7.25
C LYS A 12 45.45 9.75 -6.94
N PHE A 13 44.16 9.43 -6.95
CA PHE A 13 43.69 8.05 -6.79
C PHE A 13 44.08 7.17 -7.98
N PHE A 14 43.94 7.68 -9.21
CA PHE A 14 44.35 6.95 -10.41
C PHE A 14 45.85 6.71 -10.45
N ASP A 15 46.66 7.72 -10.12
CA ASP A 15 48.13 7.57 -10.06
C ASP A 15 48.54 6.48 -9.06
N TRP A 16 47.98 6.50 -7.85
CA TRP A 16 48.20 5.45 -6.85
C TRP A 16 47.75 4.08 -7.34
N TYR A 17 46.56 4.00 -7.94
CA TYR A 17 46.00 2.75 -8.44
C TYR A 17 46.91 2.12 -9.52
N PHE A 18 47.44 2.91 -10.45
CA PHE A 18 48.30 2.40 -11.51
C PHE A 18 49.72 2.04 -11.03
N GLN A 19 50.18 2.59 -9.91
CA GLN A 19 51.43 2.19 -9.25
C GLN A 19 51.36 0.80 -8.60
N LEU A 20 50.16 0.26 -8.36
CA LEU A 20 50.01 -1.07 -7.77
C LEU A 20 50.44 -2.18 -8.73
N GLN A 21 50.97 -3.25 -8.15
CA GLN A 21 51.26 -4.49 -8.89
C GLN A 21 49.99 -5.03 -9.58
N PRO A 22 50.11 -5.62 -10.78
CA PRO A 22 48.94 -6.07 -11.58
C PRO A 22 47.95 -6.95 -10.81
N ILE A 23 48.43 -7.88 -9.99
CA ILE A 23 47.58 -8.76 -9.16
C ILE A 23 46.73 -7.97 -8.15
N LYS A 24 47.32 -6.96 -7.50
CA LYS A 24 46.60 -6.11 -6.55
C LYS A 24 45.54 -5.26 -7.23
N ARG A 25 45.82 -4.75 -8.45
CA ARG A 25 44.84 -4.02 -9.27
C ARG A 25 43.68 -4.90 -9.69
N MET A 26 43.95 -6.13 -10.10
CA MET A 26 42.92 -7.11 -10.46
C MET A 26 41.99 -7.39 -9.28
N ASN A 27 42.54 -7.64 -8.09
CA ASN A 27 41.75 -7.85 -6.87
C ASN A 27 40.90 -6.62 -6.50
N LEU A 28 41.47 -5.42 -6.60
CA LEU A 28 40.72 -4.17 -6.33
C LEU A 28 39.56 -3.97 -7.32
N ASN A 29 39.74 -4.31 -8.60
CA ASN A 29 38.67 -4.24 -9.59
C ASN A 29 37.54 -5.22 -9.25
N TYR A 30 37.88 -6.44 -8.85
CA TYR A 30 36.88 -7.42 -8.39
C TYR A 30 36.12 -6.92 -7.16
N ILE A 31 36.82 -6.36 -6.17
CA ILE A 31 36.18 -5.78 -4.98
C ILE A 31 35.25 -4.63 -5.36
N ALA A 32 35.69 -3.72 -6.24
CA ALA A 32 34.87 -2.60 -6.70
C ALA A 32 33.63 -3.07 -7.46
N LEU A 33 33.78 -4.09 -8.31
CA LEU A 33 32.67 -4.67 -9.07
C LEU A 33 31.66 -5.37 -8.14
N ILE A 34 32.14 -6.14 -7.16
CA ILE A 34 31.27 -6.75 -6.14
C ILE A 34 30.55 -5.68 -5.32
N ALA A 35 31.26 -4.63 -4.89
CA ALA A 35 30.66 -3.52 -4.16
C ALA A 35 29.58 -2.81 -4.99
N ALA A 36 29.81 -2.59 -6.29
CA ALA A 36 28.83 -2.02 -7.19
C ALA A 36 27.58 -2.91 -7.32
N ILE A 37 27.76 -4.22 -7.48
CA ILE A 37 26.65 -5.18 -7.54
C ILE A 37 25.84 -5.17 -6.24
N ILE A 38 26.49 -5.26 -5.08
CA ILE A 38 25.81 -5.24 -3.77
C ILE A 38 25.03 -3.93 -3.61
N THR A 39 25.63 -2.80 -3.99
CA THR A 39 24.98 -1.48 -3.88
C THR A 39 23.74 -1.39 -4.78
N LEU A 40 23.85 -1.87 -6.03
CA LEU A 40 22.73 -1.93 -6.96
C LEU A 40 21.61 -2.84 -6.45
N SER A 41 21.95 -4.03 -5.97
CA SER A 41 20.97 -4.96 -5.39
C SER A 41 20.27 -4.37 -4.18
N TYR A 42 21.01 -3.69 -3.29
CA TYR A 42 20.43 -3.01 -2.12
C TYR A 42 19.48 -1.89 -2.54
N TYR A 43 19.86 -1.07 -3.52
CA TYR A 43 19.02 0.01 -4.01
C TYR A 43 17.74 -0.53 -4.67
N ASN A 44 17.85 -1.61 -5.44
CA ASN A 44 16.70 -2.29 -6.05
C ASN A 44 15.76 -2.87 -4.99
N ASP A 45 16.29 -3.58 -3.98
CA ASP A 45 15.48 -4.11 -2.87
C ASP A 45 14.75 -3.00 -2.11
N LYS A 46 15.43 -1.87 -1.86
CA LYS A 46 14.81 -0.70 -1.25
C LYS A 46 13.64 -0.17 -2.08
N GLN A 47 13.81 -0.04 -3.40
CA GLN A 47 12.71 0.40 -4.28
C GLN A 47 11.52 -0.57 -4.24
N HIS A 48 11.76 -1.88 -4.20
CA HIS A 48 10.67 -2.87 -4.07
C HIS A 48 9.92 -2.73 -2.73
N ARG A 49 10.63 -2.49 -1.63
CA ARG A 49 9.99 -2.24 -0.32
C ARG A 49 9.16 -0.97 -0.33
N ASP A 50 9.68 0.11 -0.89
CA ASP A 50 8.96 1.39 -0.99
C ASP A 50 7.68 1.22 -1.83
N ASN A 51 7.77 0.52 -2.97
CA ASN A 51 6.61 0.21 -3.81
C ASN A 51 5.58 -0.67 -3.10
N TYR A 52 6.03 -1.68 -2.34
CA TYR A 52 5.15 -2.54 -1.54
C TYR A 52 4.38 -1.73 -0.48
N LEU A 53 5.04 -0.83 0.24
CA LEU A 53 4.40 0.02 1.25
C LEU A 53 3.33 0.91 0.61
N VAL A 54 3.63 1.51 -0.55
CA VAL A 54 2.65 2.32 -1.30
C VAL A 54 1.46 1.47 -1.73
N LEU A 55 1.69 0.27 -2.27
CA LEU A 55 0.60 -0.62 -2.69
C LEU A 55 -0.27 -1.06 -1.51
N SER A 56 0.34 -1.45 -0.39
CA SER A 56 -0.38 -1.82 0.84
C SER A 56 -1.27 -0.67 1.31
N SER A 57 -0.73 0.55 1.40
CA SER A 57 -1.50 1.72 1.83
C SER A 57 -2.70 2.02 0.93
N ARG A 58 -2.56 1.78 -0.39
CA ARG A 58 -3.67 1.93 -1.34
C ARG A 58 -4.73 0.85 -1.13
N ILE A 59 -4.33 -0.41 -0.93
CA ILE A 59 -5.26 -1.50 -0.64
C ILE A 59 -6.04 -1.22 0.64
N ASP A 60 -5.36 -0.78 1.70
CA ASP A 60 -6.00 -0.43 2.97
C ASP A 60 -6.99 0.73 2.80
N SER A 61 -6.63 1.76 2.04
CA SER A 61 -7.52 2.89 1.75
C SER A 61 -8.79 2.47 1.00
N VAL A 62 -8.66 1.59 0.00
CA VAL A 62 -9.78 1.07 -0.78
C VAL A 62 -10.68 0.18 0.08
N ASN A 63 -10.08 -0.67 0.91
CA ASN A 63 -10.82 -1.53 1.83
C ASN A 63 -11.61 -0.69 2.84
N ASN A 64 -10.98 0.32 3.44
CA ASN A 64 -11.67 1.21 4.37
C ASN A 64 -12.84 1.96 3.71
N SER A 65 -12.65 2.46 2.48
CA SER A 65 -13.73 3.11 1.72
C SER A 65 -14.88 2.14 1.45
N ARG A 66 -14.58 0.89 1.05
CA ARG A 66 -15.61 -0.14 0.81
C ARG A 66 -16.36 -0.50 2.09
N THR A 67 -15.67 -0.64 3.21
CA THR A 67 -16.31 -0.91 4.51
C THR A 67 -17.27 0.20 4.89
N GLN A 68 -16.86 1.47 4.76
CA GLN A 68 -17.73 2.61 5.04
C GLN A 68 -18.96 2.67 4.12
N GLU A 69 -18.81 2.33 2.84
CA GLU A 69 -19.96 2.24 1.93
C GLU A 69 -20.90 1.10 2.33
N GLN A 70 -20.36 -0.07 2.65
CA GLN A 70 -21.15 -1.22 3.10
C GLN A 70 -21.93 -0.90 4.37
N GLU A 71 -21.31 -0.26 5.36
CA GLU A 71 -22.00 0.19 6.57
C GLU A 71 -23.17 1.12 6.24
N LYS A 72 -22.97 2.10 5.36
CA LYS A 72 -24.05 3.01 4.92
C LYS A 72 -25.20 2.27 4.23
N TYR A 73 -24.89 1.29 3.39
CA TYR A 73 -25.92 0.48 2.72
C TYR A 73 -26.68 -0.40 3.72
N THR A 74 -25.99 -1.04 4.66
CA THR A 74 -26.58 -1.86 5.71
C THR A 74 -27.52 -1.04 6.58
N THR A 75 -27.10 0.14 7.06
CA THR A 75 -27.97 1.02 7.85
C THR A 75 -29.22 1.45 7.09
N LYS A 76 -29.09 1.74 5.79
CA LYS A 76 -30.27 2.07 4.95
C LYS A 76 -31.19 0.87 4.80
N LEU A 77 -30.65 -0.32 4.58
CA LEU A 77 -31.43 -1.55 4.47
C LEU A 77 -32.20 -1.85 5.75
N GLU A 78 -31.54 -1.73 6.91
CA GLU A 78 -32.17 -1.87 8.22
C GLU A 78 -33.33 -0.88 8.37
N TYR A 79 -33.09 0.41 8.10
CA TYR A 79 -34.12 1.45 8.15
C TYR A 79 -35.35 1.14 7.28
N TYR A 80 -35.14 0.71 6.04
CA TYR A 80 -36.25 0.37 5.14
C TYR A 80 -36.96 -0.92 5.55
N THR A 81 -36.21 -1.89 6.08
CA THR A 81 -36.77 -3.15 6.60
C THR A 81 -37.67 -2.88 7.79
N ASP A 82 -37.24 -2.04 8.73
CA ASP A 82 -38.05 -1.65 9.89
C ASP A 82 -39.34 -0.93 9.47
N LYS A 83 -39.22 0.02 8.55
CA LYS A 83 -40.39 0.71 7.99
C LYS A 83 -41.36 -0.24 7.30
N PHE A 84 -40.85 -1.20 6.53
CA PHE A 84 -41.67 -2.20 5.86
C PHE A 84 -42.40 -3.08 6.88
N ASN A 85 -41.69 -3.57 7.90
CA ASN A 85 -42.27 -4.38 8.97
C ASN A 85 -43.36 -3.62 9.73
N HIS A 86 -43.13 -2.34 10.04
CA HIS A 86 -44.14 -1.51 10.69
C HIS A 86 -45.41 -1.33 9.83
N LEU A 87 -45.26 -1.09 8.52
CA LEU A 87 -46.40 -1.01 7.61
C LEU A 87 -47.15 -2.34 7.51
N LEU A 88 -46.43 -3.46 7.50
CA LEU A 88 -47.02 -4.80 7.49
C LEU A 88 -47.86 -5.05 8.75
N GLU A 89 -47.37 -4.65 9.92
CA GLU A 89 -48.12 -4.75 11.18
C GLU A 89 -49.43 -3.95 11.14
N ILE A 90 -49.38 -2.71 10.64
CA ILE A 90 -50.57 -1.87 10.48
C ILE A 90 -51.57 -2.54 9.53
N LEU A 91 -51.13 -3.08 8.40
CA LEU A 91 -52.00 -3.76 7.44
C LEU A 91 -52.64 -5.02 8.04
N LEU A 92 -51.89 -5.79 8.82
CA LEU A 92 -52.42 -6.95 9.54
C LEU A 92 -53.48 -6.55 10.57
N GLN A 93 -53.26 -5.45 11.29
CA GLN A 93 -54.25 -4.91 12.23
C GLN A 93 -55.53 -4.46 11.51
N GLN A 94 -55.40 -3.70 10.43
CA GLN A 94 -56.55 -3.26 9.62
C GLN A 94 -57.35 -4.44 9.08
N LYS A 95 -56.67 -5.50 8.60
CA LYS A 95 -57.32 -6.72 8.14
C LYS A 95 -58.15 -7.39 9.25
N ARG A 96 -57.59 -7.52 10.46
CA ARG A 96 -58.30 -8.10 11.62
C ARG A 96 -59.52 -7.27 12.01
N GLU A 97 -59.42 -5.95 11.97
CA GLU A 97 -60.54 -5.05 12.26
C GLU A 97 -61.66 -5.19 11.22
N GLN A 98 -61.33 -5.26 9.94
CA GLN A 98 -62.30 -5.52 8.87
C GLN A 98 -63.00 -6.88 9.02
N GLU A 99 -62.25 -7.92 9.37
CA GLU A 99 -62.82 -9.26 9.61
C GLU A 99 -63.82 -9.25 10.77
N LYS A 100 -63.52 -8.54 11.86
CA LYS A 100 -64.46 -8.34 12.98
C LYS A 100 -65.74 -7.63 12.55
N ILE A 101 -65.63 -6.58 11.74
CA ILE A 101 -66.78 -5.83 11.22
C ILE A 101 -67.63 -6.72 10.30
N LYS A 102 -67.02 -7.55 9.45
CA LYS A 102 -67.77 -8.47 8.56
C LYS A 102 -68.45 -9.62 9.30
N SER A 103 -68.00 -9.95 10.51
CA SER A 103 -68.61 -10.98 11.35
C SER A 103 -69.74 -10.48 12.24
N LEU A 104 -69.99 -9.17 12.28
CA LEU A 104 -71.14 -8.51 12.93
C LEU A 104 -72.31 -8.38 11.95
#